data_AF-A0A060WZN8-F1
#
_entry.id   AF-A0A060WZN8-F1
#
_cell.length_a   1.000
_cell.length_b   1.000
_cell.length_c   1.000
_cell.angle_alpha   90.00
_cell.angle_beta   90.00
_cell.angle_gamma   90.00
#
_symmetry.space_group_name_H-M   'P 1'
#
loop_
_entity.id
_entity.type
_entity.pdbx_description
1 polymer ?
#
loop_
_entity_poly.entity_id
_entity_poly.type
_entity_poly.pdbx_seq_one_letter_code
_entity_poly.pdbx_strand_id
1 'polypeptide(L)'
;MDCLRREAHLVIINNREEQVFINGLNGANKQIWIGLTDTFAEGTWKWVDGTPLTTTYWGDGQPNSWKETEQDCGEFIHRSTDPGD
;
A
#
# COMPACT_ATOMS: atom_id res chain seq x y z
N MET A 1 -8.98 10.75 -3.05
CA MET A 1 -9.67 11.97 -3.53
C MET A 1 -9.42 13.23 -2.68
N ASP A 2 -9.06 13.15 -1.40
CA ASP A 2 -8.69 14.33 -0.58
C ASP A 2 -7.27 14.85 -0.88
N CYS A 3 -6.29 13.96 -1.07
CA CYS A 3 -4.91 14.35 -1.36
C CYS A 3 -4.80 15.26 -2.59
N LEU A 4 -5.48 14.92 -3.69
CA LEU A 4 -5.45 15.71 -4.93
C LEU A 4 -5.98 17.14 -4.73
N ARG A 5 -6.98 17.31 -3.85
CA ARG A 5 -7.52 18.63 -3.51
C ARG A 5 -6.53 19.49 -2.70
N ARG A 6 -5.53 18.85 -2.11
CA ARG A 6 -4.43 19.47 -1.36
C ARG A 6 -3.13 19.48 -2.17
N GLU A 7 -3.22 19.28 -3.49
CA GLU A 7 -2.07 19.23 -4.40
C GLU A 7 -1.05 18.13 -4.03
N ALA A 8 -1.55 17.02 -3.47
CA ALA A 8 -0.75 15.88 -3.04
C ALA A 8 -1.30 14.55 -3.60
N HIS A 9 -0.51 13.48 -3.49
CA HIS A 9 -0.92 12.11 -3.79
C HIS A 9 -0.96 11.25 -2.53
N LEU A 10 -1.63 10.10 -2.61
CA LEU A 10 -1.43 9.05 -1.62
C LEU A 10 0.03 8.57 -1.67
N VAL A 11 0.54 8.11 -0.52
CA VAL A 11 1.96 7.81 -0.35
C VAL A 11 2.44 6.72 -1.31
N ILE A 12 3.64 6.91 -1.85
CA ILE A 12 4.38 5.95 -2.67
C ILE A 12 5.55 5.44 -1.82
N ILE A 13 5.79 4.14 -1.84
CA ILE A 13 6.86 3.49 -1.06
C ILE A 13 7.90 2.96 -2.02
N ASN A 14 9.05 3.63 -2.08
CA ASN A 14 10.11 3.33 -3.03
C ASN A 14 11.19 2.41 -2.46
N ASN A 15 11.32 2.37 -1.13
CA ASN A 15 12.39 1.64 -0.44
C ASN A 15 11.97 1.22 0.98
N ARG A 16 12.85 0.46 1.63
CA ARG A 16 12.59 -0.12 2.95
C ARG A 16 12.60 0.95 4.04
N GLU A 17 13.39 2.00 3.88
CA GLU A 17 13.48 3.10 4.82
C GLU A 17 12.14 3.86 4.90
N GLU A 18 11.48 4.09 3.75
CA GLU A 18 10.14 4.68 3.66
C GLU A 18 9.08 3.75 4.27
N GLN A 19 9.15 2.44 3.99
CA GLN A 19 8.26 1.44 4.60
C GLN A 19 8.33 1.49 6.14
N VAL A 20 9.55 1.48 6.70
CA VAL A 20 9.79 1.55 8.15
C VAL A 20 9.33 2.89 8.73
N PHE A 21 9.60 4.00 8.03
CA PHE A 21 9.17 5.32 8.46
C PHE A 21 7.64 5.40 8.57
N ILE A 22 6.92 4.93 7.54
CA ILE A 22 5.44 4.90 7.53
C ILE A 22 4.92 3.98 8.64
N ASN A 23 5.58 2.85 8.90
CA ASN A 23 5.23 1.96 10.00
C ASN A 23 5.24 2.69 11.36
N GLY A 24 6.27 3.51 11.60
CA GLY A 24 6.42 4.30 12.82
C GLY A 24 5.40 5.43 12.98
N LEU A 25 4.78 5.90 11.89
CA LEU A 25 3.72 6.92 11.94
C LEU A 25 2.35 6.35 12.32
N ASN A 26 2.14 5.05 12.07
CA ASN A 26 0.87 4.40 12.31
C ASN A 26 0.78 3.83 13.73
N GLY A 27 -0.32 4.11 14.42
CA GLY A 27 -0.68 3.37 15.62
C GLY A 27 -0.93 1.89 15.30
N ALA A 28 -0.65 1.02 16.26
CA ALA A 28 -0.96 -0.41 16.21
C ALA A 28 -2.38 -0.69 15.68
N ASN A 29 -2.51 -1.69 14.80
CA ASN A 29 -3.77 -2.17 14.23
C ASN A 29 -4.53 -1.14 13.38
N LYS A 30 -3.80 -0.22 12.72
CA LYS A 30 -4.38 0.68 11.74
C LYS A 30 -4.07 0.22 10.32
N GLN A 31 -5.10 0.32 9.48
CA GLN A 31 -5.02 0.20 8.03
C GLN A 31 -5.07 1.61 7.45
N ILE A 32 -4.14 1.92 6.54
CA ILE A 32 -4.17 3.17 5.79
C ILE A 32 -4.08 2.87 4.29
N TRP A 33 -4.86 3.61 3.50
CA TRP A 33 -4.74 3.55 2.05
C TRP A 33 -3.44 4.20 1.60
N ILE A 34 -2.73 3.51 0.70
CA ILE A 34 -1.53 4.03 0.05
C ILE A 34 -1.80 4.22 -1.45
N GLY A 35 -0.84 4.80 -2.15
CA GLY A 35 -0.96 5.11 -3.57
C GLY A 35 -0.81 3.89 -4.49
N LEU A 36 -1.04 2.67 -4.01
CA LEU A 36 -0.81 1.44 -4.77
C LEU A 36 -2.14 0.90 -5.32
N THR A 37 -2.21 0.57 -6.61
CA THR A 37 -3.42 0.09 -7.27
C THR A 37 -3.14 -0.79 -8.48
N ASP A 38 -3.99 -1.74 -8.79
CA ASP A 38 -3.99 -2.52 -10.04
C ASP A 38 -5.30 -2.37 -10.84
N THR A 39 -6.10 -1.33 -10.56
CA THR A 39 -7.33 -0.94 -11.29
C THR A 39 -7.20 -0.90 -12.81
N PHE A 40 -5.98 -0.77 -13.34
CA PHE A 40 -5.72 -0.77 -14.78
C PHE A 40 -5.71 -2.17 -15.39
N ALA A 41 -5.16 -3.15 -14.67
CA ALA A 41 -5.05 -4.54 -15.09
C ALA A 41 -4.75 -5.40 -13.86
N GLU A 42 -5.68 -6.29 -13.50
CA GLU A 42 -5.57 -7.22 -12.37
C GLU A 42 -4.20 -7.90 -12.33
N GLY A 43 -3.57 -7.88 -11.15
CA GLY A 43 -2.24 -8.45 -10.94
C GLY A 43 -1.09 -7.58 -11.44
N THR A 44 -1.36 -6.43 -12.07
CA THR A 44 -0.36 -5.44 -12.50
C THR A 44 -0.46 -4.17 -11.66
N TRP A 45 0.23 -4.20 -10.52
CA TRP A 45 0.25 -3.10 -9.57
C TRP A 45 1.10 -1.91 -10.04
N LYS A 46 0.53 -0.71 -9.86
CA LYS A 46 1.14 0.59 -10.16
C LYS A 46 0.91 1.58 -9.03
N TRP A 47 1.82 2.52 -8.92
CA TRP A 47 1.66 3.68 -8.05
C TRP A 47 0.79 4.74 -8.71
N VAL A 48 0.20 5.62 -7.88
CA VAL A 48 -0.64 6.76 -8.31
C VAL A 48 0.08 7.76 -9.23
N ASP A 49 1.41 7.74 -9.29
CA ASP A 49 2.21 8.51 -10.26
C ASP A 49 2.42 7.79 -11.61
N GLY A 50 1.90 6.56 -11.74
CA GLY A 50 2.00 5.73 -12.93
C GLY A 50 3.23 4.82 -12.97
N THR A 51 4.14 4.90 -12.00
CA THR A 51 5.31 4.02 -11.94
C THR A 51 4.92 2.58 -11.59
N PRO A 52 5.57 1.56 -12.16
CA PRO A 52 5.27 0.17 -11.85
C PRO A 52 5.79 -0.20 -10.46
N LEU A 53 5.11 -1.13 -9.78
CA LEU A 53 5.61 -1.71 -8.54
C LEU A 53 6.83 -2.60 -8.82
N THR A 54 8.01 -2.19 -8.35
CA THR A 54 9.26 -2.97 -8.52
C THR A 54 9.67 -3.74 -7.28
N THR A 55 9.26 -3.27 -6.10
CA THR A 55 9.59 -3.87 -4.80
C THR A 55 8.30 -4.00 -4.01
N THR A 56 8.06 -5.18 -3.44
CA THR A 56 6.82 -5.49 -2.74
C THR A 56 7.06 -5.71 -1.26
N TYR A 57 6.16 -5.18 -0.43
CA TYR A 57 6.13 -5.41 1.02
C TYR A 57 4.79 -6.03 1.44
N TRP A 58 4.31 -6.98 0.64
CA TRP A 58 3.06 -7.66 0.90
C TRP A 58 3.15 -8.48 2.18
N GLY A 59 2.13 -8.37 3.04
CA GLY A 59 1.98 -9.28 4.16
C GLY A 59 1.68 -10.71 3.70
N ASP A 60 1.87 -11.67 4.59
CA ASP A 60 1.67 -13.09 4.28
C ASP A 60 0.31 -13.37 3.61
N GLY A 61 0.38 -13.97 2.42
CA GLY A 61 -0.79 -14.34 1.62
C GLY A 61 -1.39 -13.20 0.79
N GLN A 62 -0.74 -12.03 0.70
CA GLN A 62 -1.14 -10.89 -0.15
C GLN A 62 -0.23 -10.74 -1.39
N PRO A 63 -0.70 -10.09 -2.46
CA PRO A 63 -2.08 -9.67 -2.70
C PRO A 63 -2.94 -10.90 -2.99
N ASN A 64 -4.13 -10.95 -2.39
CA ASN A 64 -5.11 -11.97 -2.70
C ASN A 64 -6.42 -11.31 -3.15
N SER A 65 -6.99 -11.83 -4.23
CA SER A 65 -8.33 -11.45 -4.68
C SER A 65 -9.38 -12.06 -3.76
N TRP A 66 -9.41 -11.67 -2.47
CA TRP A 66 -10.28 -12.27 -1.47
C TRP A 66 -11.74 -12.23 -1.95
N LYS A 67 -12.36 -13.42 -2.04
CA LYS A 67 -13.77 -13.62 -2.40
C LYS A 67 -14.22 -13.13 -3.79
N GLU A 68 -13.32 -13.06 -4.78
CA GLU A 68 -13.67 -12.56 -6.14
C GLU A 68 -14.20 -11.10 -6.12
N THR A 69 -13.94 -10.35 -5.05
CA THR A 69 -14.12 -8.91 -5.05
C THR A 69 -12.81 -8.31 -5.52
N GLU A 70 -12.79 -7.79 -6.75
CA GLU A 70 -11.69 -7.01 -7.35
C GLU A 70 -11.20 -5.96 -6.32
N GLN A 71 -10.13 -6.27 -5.58
CA GLN A 71 -9.57 -5.39 -4.55
C GLN A 71 -8.43 -4.60 -5.16
N ASP A 72 -8.80 -3.52 -5.86
CA ASP A 72 -7.83 -2.85 -6.70
C ASP A 72 -6.95 -1.81 -5.97
N CYS A 73 -7.06 -1.73 -4.65
CA CYS A 73 -6.43 -0.70 -3.82
C CYS A 73 -5.54 -1.34 -2.76
N GLY A 74 -4.29 -0.88 -2.67
CA GLY A 74 -3.32 -1.33 -1.67
C GLY A 74 -3.49 -0.60 -0.35
N GLU A 75 -3.43 -1.36 0.74
CA GLU A 75 -3.38 -0.82 2.09
C GLU A 75 -2.07 -1.18 2.79
N PHE A 76 -1.61 -0.27 3.64
CA PHE A 76 -0.56 -0.54 4.60
C PHE A 76 -1.19 -0.94 5.93
N ILE A 77 -0.78 -2.09 6.47
CA ILE A 77 -1.28 -2.61 7.74
C ILE A 77 -0.15 -2.62 8.75
N HIS A 78 -0.25 -1.80 9.80
CA HIS A 78 0.64 -1.94 10.94
C HIS A 78 0.06 -2.96 11.92
N ARG A 79 0.54 -4.20 11.89
CA ARG A 79 0.18 -5.23 12.88
C ARG A 79 1.16 -5.16 14.04
N SER A 80 0.67 -4.82 15.23
CA SER A 80 1.55 -4.66 16.41
C SER A 80 2.19 -5.95 16.91
N THR A 81 1.84 -7.09 16.33
CA THR A 81 2.27 -8.42 16.77
C THR A 81 3.42 -8.99 15.94
N ASP A 82 3.80 -8.36 14.83
CA ASP A 82 4.89 -8.83 13.98
C ASP A 82 6.19 -8.08 14.33
N PRO A 83 7.16 -8.73 15.03
CA PRO A 83 8.35 -8.05 15.55
C PRO A 83 9.45 -7.82 14.51
N GLY A 84 9.14 -7.83 13.22
CA GLY A 84 10.18 -7.87 12.20
C GLY A 84 9.70 -7.49 10.81
N ASP A 85 9.60 -6.19 10.57
CA ASP A 85 9.71 -5.55 9.25
C ASP A 85 10.83 -4.51 9.29
#